data_AF-A0A1L7X6Z1-F1
#
_entry.id   AF-A0A1L7X6Z1-F1
#
_cell.length_a   1.000
_cell.length_b   1.000
_cell.length_c   1.000
_cell.angle_alpha   90.00
_cell.angle_beta   90.00
_cell.angle_gamma   90.00
#
_symmetry.space_group_name_H-M   'P 1'
#
loop_
_entity.id
_entity.type
_entity.pdbx_description
1 polymer ?
#
loop_
_entity_poly.entity_id
_entity_poly.type
_entity_poly.pdbx_seq_one_letter_code
_entity_poly.pdbx_strand_id
1 'polypeptide(L)'
;MTSEIIRVTMIKIPEQHLAVALKGFETFIKNQKKDGMPYILSMATGPAQGHVKDQGYTFVTKSEFKNKEDMEYYEKEFEGHLEYKKLLKENAPVEG
;
A
#
# COMPACT_ATOMS: atom_id res chain seq x y z
N MET A 1 -11.91 14.06 -19.49
CA MET A 1 -12.24 13.08 -18.45
C MET A 1 -10.98 12.89 -17.62
N THR A 2 -10.95 13.36 -16.38
CA THR A 2 -9.87 12.98 -15.44
C THR A 2 -10.11 11.52 -15.06
N SER A 3 -9.32 10.62 -15.63
CA SER A 3 -9.42 9.19 -15.34
C SER A 3 -8.86 8.95 -13.95
N GLU A 4 -9.73 8.67 -12.99
CA GLU A 4 -9.32 8.15 -11.69
C GLU A 4 -8.44 6.91 -11.87
N ILE A 5 -7.41 6.79 -11.04
CA ILE A 5 -6.44 5.70 -11.12
C ILE A 5 -6.69 4.77 -9.94
N ILE A 6 -7.01 3.51 -10.23
CA ILE A 6 -7.03 2.44 -9.26
C ILE A 6 -5.73 1.65 -9.40
N ARG A 7 -4.89 1.70 -8.36
CA ARG A 7 -3.67 0.91 -8.25
C ARG A 7 -3.91 -0.27 -7.32
N VAL A 8 -3.55 -1.47 -7.78
CA VAL A 8 -3.50 -2.68 -6.94
C VAL A 8 -2.06 -3.16 -6.88
N THR A 9 -1.53 -3.35 -5.68
CA THR A 9 -0.20 -3.92 -5.46
C THR A 9 -0.35 -5.24 -4.71
N MET A 10 0.21 -6.30 -5.26
CA MET A 10 0.20 -7.64 -4.65
C MET A 10 1.63 -7.97 -4.20
N ILE A 11 1.76 -8.42 -2.96
CA ILE A 11 3.05 -8.60 -2.27
C ILE A 11 3.07 -9.99 -1.64
N LYS A 12 4.19 -10.68 -1.78
CA LYS A 12 4.45 -11.92 -1.05
C LYS A 12 5.13 -11.55 0.27
N ILE A 13 4.43 -11.75 1.37
CA ILE A 13 4.89 -11.53 2.74
C ILE A 13 4.68 -12.83 3.50
N PRO A 14 5.68 -13.39 4.20
CA PRO A 14 5.46 -14.59 4.99
C PRO A 14 4.34 -14.38 6.02
N GLU A 15 3.49 -15.38 6.24
CA GLU A 15 2.27 -15.24 7.05
C GLU A 15 2.55 -14.67 8.45
N GLN A 16 3.67 -15.05 9.08
CA GLN A 16 4.04 -14.54 10.41
C GLN A 16 4.27 -13.01 10.46
N HIS A 17 4.50 -12.37 9.30
CA HIS A 17 4.76 -10.93 9.19
C HIS A 17 3.56 -10.12 8.70
N LEU A 18 2.43 -10.76 8.34
CA LEU A 18 1.24 -10.06 7.83
C LEU A 18 0.66 -9.07 8.85
N ALA A 19 0.65 -9.45 10.14
CA ALA A 19 0.17 -8.55 11.20
C ALA A 19 1.00 -7.26 11.31
N VAL A 20 2.31 -7.37 11.10
CA VAL A 20 3.23 -6.22 11.08
C VAL A 20 2.95 -5.34 9.86
N ALA A 21 2.77 -5.95 8.69
CA ALA A 21 2.43 -5.24 7.45
C ALA A 21 1.09 -4.51 7.53
N LEU A 22 0.06 -5.11 8.15
CA LEU A 22 -1.24 -4.50 8.40
C LEU A 22 -1.13 -3.30 9.35
N LYS A 23 -0.47 -3.47 10.49
CA LYS A 23 -0.32 -2.40 11.49
C LYS A 23 0.51 -1.22 10.98
N GLY A 24 1.57 -1.51 10.23
CA GLY A 24 2.34 -0.49 9.52
C GLY A 24 1.47 0.29 8.53
N PHE A 25 0.58 -0.43 7.83
CA PHE A 25 -0.30 0.19 6.86
C PHE A 25 -1.34 1.12 7.52
N GLU A 26 -2.00 0.67 8.59
CA GLU A 26 -2.95 1.49 9.35
C GLU A 26 -2.34 2.78 9.88
N THR A 27 -1.08 2.72 10.33
CA THR A 27 -0.33 3.89 10.82
C THR A 27 -0.09 4.88 9.69
N PHE A 28 0.29 4.38 8.52
CA PHE A 28 0.54 5.22 7.34
C PHE A 28 -0.74 5.89 6.84
N ILE A 29 -1.87 5.16 6.76
CA ILE A 29 -3.16 5.73 6.32
C ILE A 29 -3.56 6.91 7.19
N LYS A 30 -3.41 6.79 8.51
CA LYS A 30 -3.77 7.85 9.46
C LYS A 30 -2.97 9.13 9.24
N ASN A 31 -1.76 9.01 8.69
CA ASN A 31 -0.84 10.10 8.48
C ASN A 31 -0.81 10.61 7.03
N GLN A 32 -1.69 10.13 6.14
CA GLN A 32 -1.74 10.58 4.75
C GLN A 32 -2.19 12.04 4.65
N LYS A 33 -1.24 12.94 4.39
CA LYS A 33 -1.51 14.37 4.15
C LYS A 33 -0.56 14.86 3.06
N LYS A 34 -1.10 15.66 2.14
CA LYS A 34 -0.35 16.49 1.18
C LYS A 34 -0.80 17.91 1.42
N ASP A 35 0.11 18.78 1.86
CA ASP A 35 -0.20 20.16 2.26
C ASP A 35 -1.34 20.27 3.30
N GLY A 36 -1.46 19.27 4.18
CA GLY A 36 -2.52 19.19 5.19
C GLY A 36 -3.88 18.64 4.70
N MET A 37 -4.04 18.37 3.39
CA MET A 37 -5.26 17.80 2.82
C MET A 37 -5.09 16.30 2.44
N PRO A 38 -6.14 15.48 2.60
CA PRO A 38 -6.14 14.12 2.07
C PRO A 38 -6.22 14.17 0.53
N TYR A 39 -5.22 13.61 -0.14
CA TYR A 39 -5.12 13.59 -1.62
C TYR A 39 -5.39 12.20 -2.21
N ILE A 40 -5.40 11.16 -1.38
CA ILE A 40 -5.76 9.80 -1.78
C ILE A 40 -7.26 9.62 -1.51
N LEU A 41 -8.01 9.20 -2.54
CA LEU A 41 -9.46 9.07 -2.47
C LEU A 41 -9.87 7.92 -1.55
N SER A 42 -9.17 6.79 -1.67
CA SER A 42 -9.41 5.60 -0.87
C SER A 42 -8.18 4.72 -0.85
N MET A 43 -7.95 4.03 0.27
CA MET A 43 -6.98 2.95 0.33
C MET A 43 -7.48 1.82 1.21
N ALA A 44 -7.19 0.61 0.79
CA ALA A 44 -7.50 -0.61 1.52
C ALA A 44 -6.30 -1.55 1.47
N THR A 45 -6.16 -2.37 2.50
CA THR A 45 -5.22 -3.48 2.51
C THR A 45 -5.87 -4.70 3.13
N GLY A 46 -5.37 -5.89 2.79
CA GLY A 46 -5.76 -7.11 3.45
C GLY A 46 -4.87 -8.29 3.06
N PRO A 47 -4.95 -9.38 3.85
CA PRO A 47 -4.40 -10.65 3.42
C PRO A 47 -5.12 -11.14 2.16
N ALA A 48 -4.37 -11.77 1.25
CA ALA A 48 -4.98 -12.49 0.14
C ALA A 48 -5.67 -13.75 0.69
N GLN A 49 -6.89 -14.03 0.23
CA GLN A 49 -7.64 -15.23 0.60
C GLN A 49 -8.08 -15.96 -0.69
N GLY A 50 -7.22 -16.81 -1.24
CA GLY A 50 -7.51 -17.55 -2.47
C GLY A 50 -6.42 -18.53 -2.94
N HIS A 51 -6.53 -19.81 -2.58
CA HIS A 51 -5.49 -20.81 -2.85
C HIS A 51 -5.02 -21.02 -4.32
N VAL A 52 -5.81 -20.64 -5.34
CA VAL A 52 -5.49 -20.98 -6.76
C VAL A 52 -5.17 -19.77 -7.63
N LYS A 53 -5.58 -18.56 -7.23
CA LYS A 53 -5.41 -17.33 -8.03
C LYS A 53 -4.37 -16.38 -7.46
N ASP A 54 -3.94 -16.62 -6.23
CA ASP A 54 -3.07 -15.69 -5.51
C ASP A 54 -1.61 -15.76 -5.99
N GLN A 55 -1.20 -16.75 -6.80
CA GLN A 55 0.19 -16.86 -7.33
C GLN A 55 1.29 -16.73 -6.25
N GLY A 56 0.98 -17.09 -5.00
CA GLY A 56 1.87 -16.94 -3.85
C GLY A 56 1.89 -15.55 -3.21
N TYR A 57 1.12 -14.59 -3.72
CA TYR A 57 0.85 -13.31 -3.05
C TYR A 57 -0.01 -13.54 -1.81
N THR A 58 0.38 -12.92 -0.70
CA THR A 58 -0.27 -13.10 0.61
C THR A 58 -0.81 -11.78 1.16
N PHE A 59 -0.45 -10.65 0.55
CA PHE A 59 -0.85 -9.31 0.98
C PHE A 59 -1.19 -8.44 -0.24
N VAL A 60 -2.32 -7.72 -0.17
CA VAL A 60 -2.82 -6.90 -1.27
C VAL A 60 -3.14 -5.50 -0.76
N THR A 61 -2.66 -4.48 -1.47
CA THR A 61 -3.06 -3.08 -1.25
C THR A 61 -3.80 -2.54 -2.46
N LYS A 62 -4.85 -1.76 -2.21
CA LYS A 62 -5.59 -0.99 -3.22
C LYS A 62 -5.50 0.48 -2.86
N SER A 63 -5.18 1.33 -3.83
CA SER A 63 -5.17 2.79 -3.69
C SER A 63 -5.90 3.44 -4.86
N GLU A 64 -6.69 4.45 -4.57
CA GLU A 64 -7.49 5.21 -5.55
C GLU A 64 -7.02 6.66 -5.56
N PHE A 65 -6.61 7.15 -6.73
CA PHE A 65 -6.08 8.49 -6.94
C PHE A 65 -6.94 9.27 -7.93
N LYS A 66 -7.04 10.58 -7.74
CA LYS A 66 -7.79 11.47 -8.62
C LYS A 66 -7.17 11.58 -10.02
N ASN A 67 -5.84 11.55 -10.09
CA ASN A 67 -5.07 11.69 -11.32
C ASN A 67 -3.69 11.04 -11.19
N LYS A 68 -2.90 11.10 -12.27
CA LYS A 68 -1.54 10.56 -12.32
C LYS A 68 -0.55 11.31 -11.43
N GLU A 69 -0.70 12.62 -11.28
CA GLU A 69 0.19 13.45 -10.47
C GLU A 69 0.13 13.07 -8.99
N ASP A 70 -1.08 12.79 -8.47
CA ASP A 70 -1.27 12.32 -7.10
C ASP A 70 -0.70 10.92 -6.88
N MET A 71 -0.81 10.04 -7.88
CA MET A 71 -0.16 8.72 -7.85
C MET A 71 1.37 8.83 -7.85
N GLU A 72 1.95 9.71 -8.67
CA GLU A 72 3.40 9.92 -8.73
C GLU A 72 3.96 10.53 -7.44
N TYR A 73 3.23 11.50 -6.86
CA TYR A 73 3.57 12.07 -5.56
C TYR A 73 3.57 11.01 -4.46
N TYR A 74 2.52 10.16 -4.42
CA TYR A 74 2.46 9.03 -3.50
C TYR A 74 3.67 8.10 -3.62
N GLU A 75 4.13 7.83 -4.84
CA GLU A 75 5.22 6.90 -5.08
C GLU A 75 6.61 7.44 -4.74
N LYS A 76 6.84 8.73 -5.03
CA LYS A 76 8.17 9.36 -4.99
C LYS A 76 8.40 10.27 -3.79
N GLU A 77 7.39 11.01 -3.37
CA GLU A 77 7.54 12.16 -2.47
C GLU A 77 6.85 11.97 -1.13
N PHE A 78 5.87 11.08 -1.04
CA PHE A 78 5.15 10.86 0.20
C PHE A 78 5.96 10.03 1.21
N GLU A 79 6.47 10.72 2.24
CA GLU A 79 7.33 10.15 3.29
C GLU A 79 6.72 8.91 3.96
N GLY A 80 5.41 8.93 4.24
CA GLY A 80 4.73 7.78 4.87
C GLY A 80 4.78 6.50 4.02
N HIS A 81 4.82 6.61 2.69
CA HIS A 81 4.98 5.46 1.81
C HIS A 81 6.43 4.96 1.76
N LEU A 82 7.42 5.87 1.86
CA LEU A 82 8.83 5.50 1.99
C LEU A 82 9.12 4.80 3.33
N GLU A 83 8.56 5.31 4.43
CA GLU A 83 8.64 4.69 5.74
C GLU A 83 7.97 3.31 5.76
N TYR A 84 6.80 3.19 5.14
CA TYR A 84 6.12 1.89 5.03
C TYR A 84 6.94 0.88 4.23
N LYS A 85 7.52 1.29 3.09
CA LYS A 85 8.46 0.46 2.31
C LYS A 85 9.66 0.02 3.16
N LYS A 86 10.20 0.91 3.99
CA LYS A 86 11.31 0.59 4.91
C LYS A 86 10.88 -0.42 5.98
N LEU A 87 9.73 -0.20 6.60
CA LEU A 87 9.14 -1.11 7.60
C LEU A 87 8.98 -2.52 7.03
N LEU A 88 8.46 -2.64 5.81
CA LEU A 88 8.34 -3.94 5.14
C LEU A 88 9.72 -4.58 4.95
N LYS A 89 10.70 -3.86 4.40
CA LYS A 89 12.06 -4.42 4.21
C LYS A 89 12.71 -4.92 5.50
N GLU A 90 12.50 -4.23 6.62
CA GLU A 90 13.15 -4.53 7.89
C GLU A 90 12.39 -5.59 8.73
N ASN A 91 11.06 -5.57 8.71
CA ASN A 91 10.22 -6.31 9.67
C ASN A 91 9.23 -7.28 9.03
N ALA A 92 9.02 -7.18 7.71
CA ALA A 92 8.10 -8.02 6.94
C ALA A 92 8.65 -8.21 5.51
N PRO A 93 9.83 -8.86 5.37
CA PRO A 93 10.58 -8.86 4.12
C PRO A 93 9.73 -9.42 3.00
N VAL A 94 9.69 -8.67 1.90
CA VAL A 94 8.94 -9.06 0.69
C VAL A 94 9.70 -10.16 -0.02
N GLU A 95 9.03 -11.28 -0.28
CA GLU A 95 9.58 -12.36 -1.10
C GLU A 95 9.39 -12.02 -2.59
N GLY A 96 10.46 -12.19 -3.37
CA GLY A 96 10.45 -12.03 -4.84
C GLY A 96 10.07 -13.34 -5.52
#